data_AF-A0A259SC95-F1
#
_entry.id   AF-A0A259SC95-F1
#
_cell.length_a   1.000
_cell.length_b   1.000
_cell.length_c   1.000
_cell.angle_alpha   90.00
_cell.angle_beta   90.00
_cell.angle_gamma   90.00
#
_symmetry.space_group_name_H-M   'P 1'
#
loop_
_entity.id
_entity.type
_entity.pdbx_description
1 polymer ?
#
loop_
_entity_poly.entity_id
_entity_poly.type
_entity_poly.pdbx_seq_one_letter_code
_entity_poly.pdbx_strand_id
1 'polypeptide(L)' 'MPMIALIANPRSGKGRGAAAADAAAAALGAAGADVRVHIGASAAETRRLTGDALAGRPDAIVVVG' A
#
# COMPACT_ATOMS: atom_id res chain seq x y z
N MET A 1 -14.72 -8.63 6.16
CA MET A 1 -14.05 -7.64 5.29
C MET A 1 -12.56 -7.76 5.54
N PRO A 2 -11.77 -8.26 4.56
CA PRO A 2 -10.34 -8.44 4.76
C PRO A 2 -9.65 -7.08 4.93
N MET A 3 -8.74 -6.98 5.90
CA MET A 3 -7.88 -5.82 6.09
C MET A 3 -6.64 -5.97 5.20
N ILE A 4 -6.43 -5.01 4.31
CA ILE A 4 -5.27 -4.98 3.42
C ILE A 4 -4.43 -3.75 3.74
N ALA A 5 -3.15 -3.97 4.03
CA ALA A 5 -2.17 -2.88 4.08
C ALA A 5 -1.57 -2.67 2.69
N LEU A 6 -1.78 -1.48 2.11
CA LEU A 6 -1.20 -1.10 0.83
C LEU A 6 -0.01 -0.17 1.08
N ILE A 7 1.19 -0.58 0.66
CA ILE A 7 2.41 0.21 0.79
C ILE A 7 2.81 0.75 -0.59
N ALA A 8 2.88 2.07 -0.75
CA ALA A 8 3.16 2.72 -2.02
C ALA A 8 4.49 3.49 -2.01
N ASN A 9 5.28 3.34 -3.08
CA ASN A 9 6.35 4.28 -3.41
C ASN A 9 5.90 5.21 -4.53
N PRO A 10 5.65 6.51 -4.27
CA PRO A 10 5.10 7.41 -5.28
C PRO A 10 6.06 7.67 -6.44
N ARG A 11 7.39 7.52 -6.23
CA ARG A 11 8.42 7.81 -7.24
C ARG A 11 8.67 6.65 -8.21
N SER A 12 8.14 5.49 -7.91
CA SER A 12 8.25 4.30 -8.74
C SER A 12 7.56 4.43 -10.10
N GLY A 13 7.89 3.53 -11.04
CA GLY A 13 7.21 3.42 -12.34
C GLY A 13 7.27 4.69 -13.19
N LYS A 14 8.41 5.41 -13.18
CA LYS A 14 8.57 6.74 -13.82
C LYS A 14 7.67 7.82 -13.21
N GLY A 15 7.51 7.81 -11.89
CA GLY A 15 6.67 8.78 -11.15
C GLY A 15 5.16 8.49 -11.20
N ARG A 16 4.76 7.28 -11.59
CA ARG A 16 3.36 6.86 -11.67
C ARG A 16 2.88 6.07 -10.45
N GLY A 17 3.76 5.85 -9.47
CA GLY A 17 3.46 5.04 -8.28
C GLY A 17 2.27 5.54 -7.49
N ALA A 18 2.07 6.86 -7.39
CA ALA A 18 0.91 7.45 -6.71
C ALA A 18 -0.41 7.07 -7.41
N ALA A 19 -0.50 7.30 -8.72
CA ALA A 19 -1.70 6.96 -9.50
C ALA A 19 -2.00 5.45 -9.50
N ALA A 20 -0.95 4.62 -9.54
CA ALA A 20 -1.10 3.17 -9.43
C ALA A 20 -1.61 2.74 -8.05
N ALA A 21 -1.15 3.39 -6.97
CA ALA A 21 -1.59 3.12 -5.62
C ALA A 21 -3.07 3.51 -5.42
N ASP A 22 -3.48 4.67 -5.96
CA ASP A 22 -4.88 5.11 -5.93
C ASP A 22 -5.79 4.12 -6.67
N ALA A 23 -5.38 3.68 -7.86
CA ALA A 23 -6.13 2.70 -8.65
C ALA A 23 -6.26 1.35 -7.91
N ALA A 24 -5.18 0.89 -7.28
CA ALA A 24 -5.19 -0.35 -6.51
C ALA A 24 -6.07 -0.24 -5.26
N ALA A 25 -5.99 0.86 -4.50
CA ALA A 25 -6.82 1.09 -3.33
C ALA A 25 -8.32 1.14 -3.70
N ALA A 26 -8.67 1.82 -4.79
CA ALA A 26 -10.03 1.88 -5.30
C ALA A 26 -10.57 0.50 -5.70
N ALA A 27 -9.77 -0.28 -6.44
CA ALA A 27 -10.18 -1.63 -6.88
C ALA A 27 -10.37 -2.60 -5.70
N LEU A 28 -9.48 -2.56 -4.71
CA LEU A 28 -9.57 -3.39 -3.51
C LEU A 28 -10.74 -2.99 -2.61
N GLY A 29 -10.99 -1.68 -2.45
CA GLY A 29 -12.15 -1.17 -1.74
C GLY A 29 -13.46 -1.57 -2.41
N ALA A 30 -13.54 -1.48 -3.75
CA ALA A 30 -14.69 -1.94 -4.53
C ALA A 30 -14.93 -3.46 -4.40
N ALA A 31 -13.87 -4.25 -4.15
CA ALA A 31 -13.96 -5.68 -3.85
C ALA A 31 -14.35 -5.98 -2.38
N GLY A 32 -14.59 -4.95 -1.56
CA GLY A 32 -15.03 -5.09 -0.18
C GLY A 32 -13.91 -5.32 0.84
N ALA A 33 -12.69 -4.84 0.56
CA ALA A 33 -11.58 -4.82 1.52
C ALA A 33 -11.54 -3.50 2.34
N ASP A 34 -11.08 -3.59 3.59
CA ASP A 34 -10.65 -2.43 4.38
C ASP A 34 -9.19 -2.11 4.03
N VAL A 35 -8.96 -1.09 3.21
CA VAL A 35 -7.63 -0.76 2.68
C VAL A 35 -6.99 0.35 3.51
N ARG A 36 -5.83 0.08 4.08
CA ARG A 36 -4.99 1.07 4.77
C ARG A 36 -3.77 1.40 3.92
N VAL A 37 -3.72 2.64 3.41
CA VAL A 37 -2.65 3.10 2.52
C VAL A 37 -1.51 3.74 3.33
N HIS A 38 -0.29 3.29 3.07
CA HIS A 38 0.95 3.83 3.61
C HIS A 38 1.86 4.28 2.48
N ILE A 39 2.36 5.50 2.52
CA ILE A 39 3.18 6.10 1.45
C ILE A 39 4.60 6.28 1.97
N GLY A 40 5.59 5.68 1.30
CA GLY A 40 7.00 5.85 1.60
C GLY A 40 7.80 6.31 0.37
N ALA A 41 8.59 7.37 0.50
CA ALA A 41 9.32 7.99 -0.62
C ALA A 41 10.74 7.41 -0.83
N SER A 42 11.11 6.40 -0.05
CA SER A 42 12.40 5.69 -0.12
C SER A 42 12.26 4.21 0.26
N ALA A 43 13.22 3.38 -0.15
CA ALA A 43 13.24 1.96 0.21
C ALA A 43 13.33 1.73 1.73
N ALA A 44 14.05 2.59 2.47
CA ALA A 44 14.15 2.52 3.92
C ALA A 44 12.80 2.81 4.59
N GLU A 45 12.09 3.84 4.11
CA GLU A 45 10.77 4.22 4.60
C GLU A 45 9.72 3.17 4.27
N THR A 46 9.70 2.62 3.05
CA THR A 46 8.83 1.50 2.66
C THR A 46 9.01 0.31 3.59
N ARG A 47 10.26 -0.09 3.90
CA ARG A 47 10.55 -1.21 4.83
C ARG A 47 10.01 -0.94 6.23
N ARG A 48 10.21 0.26 6.76
CA ARG A 48 9.68 0.66 8.08
C ARG A 48 8.15 0.59 8.09
N LEU A 49 7.50 1.19 7.10
CA LEU A 49 6.03 1.18 6.97
C LEU A 49 5.46 -0.23 6.84
N THR A 50 6.13 -1.12 6.09
CA THR A 50 5.73 -2.53 6.02
C THR A 50 5.81 -3.21 7.40
N GLY A 51 6.86 -2.95 8.17
CA GLY A 51 6.99 -3.46 9.54
C GLY A 51 5.89 -2.95 10.47
N ASP A 52 5.62 -1.65 10.44
CA ASP A 52 4.55 -1.03 11.24
C ASP A 52 3.17 -1.57 10.83
N ALA A 53 2.93 -1.78 9.53
CA ALA A 53 1.70 -2.37 9.01
C ALA A 53 1.51 -3.82 9.46
N LEU A 54 2.58 -4.63 9.48
CA LEU A 54 2.54 -6.02 9.96
C LEU A 54 2.12 -6.13 11.43
N ALA A 55 2.49 -5.16 12.27
CA ALA A 55 2.06 -5.11 13.67
C ALA A 55 0.53 -5.00 13.81
N GLY A 56 -0.13 -4.41 12.81
CA GLY A 56 -1.58 -4.35 12.70
C GLY A 56 -2.25 -5.66 12.25
N ARG A 57 -1.48 -6.71 11.95
CA ARG A 57 -1.93 -8.04 11.50
C ARG A 57 -2.94 -7.98 10.34
N PRO A 58 -2.58 -7.40 9.19
CA PRO A 58 -3.43 -7.43 8.00
C PRO A 58 -3.61 -8.87 7.49
N ASP A 59 -4.72 -9.11 6.80
CA ASP A 59 -4.93 -10.37 6.05
C ASP A 59 -4.01 -10.45 4.82
N ALA A 60 -3.63 -9.29 4.25
CA ALA A 60 -2.70 -9.21 3.13
C ALA A 60 -1.89 -7.90 3.12
N ILE A 61 -0.70 -7.95 2.53
CA ILE A 61 0.11 -6.78 2.20
C ILE A 61 0.24 -6.68 0.69
N VAL A 62 -0.07 -5.50 0.14
CA VAL A 62 0.09 -5.16 -1.26
C VAL A 62 1.16 -4.07 -1.36
N VAL A 63 2.17 -4.27 -2.20
CA VAL A 63 3.21 -3.25 -2.44
C VAL A 63 3.05 -2.72 -3.85
N VAL A 64 2.96 -1.39 -3.98
CA VAL A 64 2.87 -0.69 -5.26
C VAL A 64 4.12 0.14 -5.47
N GLY A 65 4.90 -0.20 -6.49
CA GLY A 65 6.19 0.40 -6.78
C GLY A 65 6.74 0.03 -8.15
#